data_AF-A0A4Y2P3Y2-F1
#
_entry.id   AF-A0A4Y2P3Y2-F1
#
_cell.length_a   1.000
_cell.length_b   1.000
_cell.length_c   1.000
_cell.angle_alpha   90.00
_cell.angle_beta   90.00
_cell.angle_gamma   90.00
#
_symmetry.space_group_name_H-M   'P 1'
#
loop_
_entity.id
_entity.type
_entity.pdbx_description
1 polymer ?
#
loop_
_entity_poly.entity_id
_entity_poly.type
_entity_poly.pdbx_seq_one_letter_code
_entity_poly.pdbx_strand_id
1 'polypeptide(L)'
;MCLNALKKKIGWKTRVYAPSWFRIKVHNSTKDGARPLWHFISSPLYLPKKYRDIIEPVISRNAYFAAPENTLLAMLTDERYHIGNLAARRINKAREIRPDYNCVRRFVFPAVKFRATNYVDLIDWQACNVTPPTVLRHISSHELLKMIQDDVPMDVWDFIKFPSHTQAVQRIMKLVTEASRKRVGPQNRDGFIKTTVESRK
;
A
#
# COMPACT_ATOMS: atom_id res chain seq x y z
N MET A 1 -20.30 29.75 -7.95
CA MET A 1 -19.65 28.72 -7.11
C MET A 1 -19.38 27.37 -7.81
N CYS A 2 -20.21 26.91 -8.76
CA CYS A 2 -20.09 25.56 -9.36
C CYS A 2 -18.83 25.32 -10.22
N LEU A 3 -18.35 26.30 -10.99
CA LEU A 3 -17.23 26.10 -11.92
C LEU A 3 -15.90 25.75 -11.21
N ASN A 4 -15.62 26.42 -10.09
CA ASN A 4 -14.39 26.17 -9.30
C ASN A 4 -14.42 24.80 -8.62
N ALA A 5 -15.59 24.30 -8.22
CA ALA A 5 -15.75 22.95 -7.69
C ALA A 5 -15.54 21.90 -8.80
N LEU A 6 -16.07 22.16 -10.00
CA LEU A 6 -15.88 21.30 -11.18
C LEU A 6 -14.41 21.21 -11.60
N LYS A 7 -13.71 22.35 -11.70
CA LYS A 7 -12.27 22.38 -12.02
C LYS A 7 -11.44 21.55 -11.02
N LYS A 8 -11.78 21.62 -9.73
CA LYS A 8 -11.12 20.80 -8.69
C LYS A 8 -11.42 19.30 -8.82
N LYS A 9 -12.67 18.93 -9.12
CA LYS A 9 -13.03 17.53 -9.38
C LYS A 9 -12.34 16.96 -10.62
N ILE A 10 -12.26 17.74 -11.69
CA ILE A 10 -11.54 17.36 -12.92
C ILE A 10 -10.04 17.23 -12.61
N GLY A 11 -9.45 18.23 -11.93
CA GLY A 11 -8.05 18.19 -11.51
C GLY A 11 -7.72 16.99 -10.62
N TRP A 12 -8.61 16.61 -9.71
CA TRP A 12 -8.46 15.38 -8.92
C TRP A 12 -8.40 14.13 -9.81
N LYS A 13 -9.33 14.00 -10.76
CA LYS A 13 -9.38 12.85 -11.66
C LYS A 13 -8.10 12.75 -12.52
N THR A 14 -7.68 13.86 -13.12
CA THR A 14 -6.56 13.87 -14.07
C THR A 14 -5.20 13.87 -13.40
N ARG A 15 -5.03 14.51 -12.23
CA ARG A 15 -3.74 14.63 -11.55
C ARG A 15 -3.48 13.60 -10.46
N VAL A 16 -4.53 13.02 -9.87
CA VAL A 16 -4.39 12.08 -8.74
C VAL A 16 -4.89 10.70 -9.13
N TYR A 17 -6.18 10.57 -9.47
CA TYR A 17 -6.81 9.26 -9.62
C TYR A 17 -6.28 8.48 -10.82
N ALA A 18 -6.31 9.08 -12.03
CA ALA A 18 -5.89 8.37 -13.24
C ALA A 18 -4.40 7.97 -13.21
N PRO A 19 -3.44 8.85 -12.88
CA PRO A 19 -2.03 8.46 -12.80
C PRO A 19 -1.77 7.36 -11.77
N SER A 20 -2.44 7.41 -10.62
CA SER A 20 -2.28 6.39 -9.57
C SER A 20 -2.85 5.04 -10.00
N TRP A 21 -4.01 5.05 -10.68
CA TRP A 21 -4.59 3.84 -11.24
C TRP A 21 -3.67 3.19 -12.29
N PHE A 22 -3.09 3.98 -13.20
CA PHE A 22 -2.13 3.47 -14.17
C PHE A 22 -0.89 2.89 -13.51
N ARG A 23 -0.32 3.59 -12.52
CA ARG A 23 0.85 3.09 -11.75
C ARG A 23 0.56 1.73 -11.10
N ILE A 24 -0.62 1.57 -10.50
CA ILE A 24 -1.06 0.30 -9.91
C ILE A 24 -1.18 -0.81 -10.95
N LYS A 25 -1.67 -0.48 -12.17
CA LYS A 25 -1.82 -1.47 -13.25
C LYS A 25 -0.49 -1.91 -13.85
N VAL A 26 0.45 -0.99 -13.98
CA VAL A 26 1.80 -1.26 -14.48
C VAL A 26 2.62 -2.00 -13.42
N HIS A 27 2.62 -1.51 -12.19
CA HIS A 27 3.31 -2.11 -11.05
C HIS A 27 2.34 -2.97 -10.23
N ASN A 28 1.91 -4.06 -10.84
CA ASN A 28 0.87 -4.92 -10.27
C ASN A 28 1.40 -5.89 -9.20
N SER A 29 2.70 -5.93 -8.92
CA SER A 29 3.27 -6.83 -7.93
C SER A 29 3.15 -6.26 -6.53
N THR A 30 2.95 -7.14 -5.54
CA THR A 30 2.88 -6.76 -4.12
C THR A 30 4.18 -6.09 -3.65
N LYS A 31 5.33 -6.48 -4.22
CA LYS A 31 6.62 -5.86 -3.90
C LYS A 31 6.64 -4.36 -4.19
N ASP A 32 5.88 -3.90 -5.19
CA ASP A 32 5.91 -2.50 -5.58
C ASP A 32 4.95 -1.64 -4.75
N GLY A 33 4.01 -2.23 -4.00
CA GLY A 33 2.79 -1.57 -3.52
C GLY A 33 2.99 -0.28 -2.71
N ALA A 34 4.11 -0.15 -1.98
CA ALA A 34 4.40 1.07 -1.22
C ALA A 34 4.72 2.28 -2.11
N ARG A 35 5.31 2.07 -3.31
CA ARG A 35 5.70 3.18 -4.21
C ARG A 35 4.49 3.84 -4.87
N PRO A 36 3.53 3.12 -5.49
CA PRO A 36 2.28 3.70 -5.96
C PRO A 36 1.49 4.38 -4.84
N LEU A 37 1.51 3.84 -3.62
CA LEU A 37 0.86 4.45 -2.47
C LEU A 37 1.49 5.81 -2.13
N TRP A 38 2.82 5.92 -2.07
CA TRP A 38 3.51 7.19 -1.83
C TRP A 38 3.18 8.23 -2.90
N HIS A 39 3.18 7.84 -4.17
CA HIS A 39 2.76 8.74 -5.27
C HIS A 39 1.32 9.21 -5.08
N PHE A 40 0.39 8.32 -4.72
CA PHE A 40 -1.01 8.67 -4.45
C PHE A 40 -1.17 9.60 -3.24
N ILE A 41 -0.36 9.43 -2.19
CA ILE A 41 -0.35 10.30 -0.99
C ILE A 41 0.22 11.68 -1.31
N SER A 42 1.25 11.74 -2.15
CA SER A 42 1.93 13.00 -2.50
C SER A 42 1.15 13.81 -3.54
N SER A 43 0.38 13.15 -4.41
CA SER A 43 -0.33 13.82 -5.51
C SER A 43 -1.36 14.86 -5.04
N PRO A 44 -2.12 14.68 -3.95
CA PRO A 44 -3.04 15.69 -3.41
C PRO A 44 -2.38 16.92 -2.78
N LEU A 45 -1.06 16.97 -2.60
CA LEU A 45 -0.41 18.03 -1.81
C LEU A 45 -0.54 19.43 -2.44
N TYR A 46 -0.82 19.53 -3.74
CA TYR A 46 -1.14 20.79 -4.41
C TYR A 46 -2.50 21.39 -3.97
N LEU A 47 -3.36 20.61 -3.32
CA LEU A 47 -4.69 21.07 -2.92
C LEU A 47 -4.63 21.95 -1.66
N PRO A 48 -5.50 22.97 -1.56
CA PRO A 48 -5.69 23.72 -0.33
C PRO A 48 -5.99 22.80 0.86
N LYS A 49 -5.50 23.18 2.05
CA LYS A 49 -5.59 22.39 3.29
C LYS A 49 -7.01 21.83 3.54
N LYS A 50 -8.05 22.66 3.38
CA LYS A 50 -9.45 22.26 3.56
C LYS A 50 -9.90 21.01 2.78
N TYR A 51 -9.30 20.72 1.63
CA TYR A 51 -9.61 19.50 0.87
C TYR A 51 -8.75 18.33 1.35
N ARG A 52 -7.51 18.60 1.71
CA ARG A 52 -6.62 17.60 2.30
C ARG A 52 -7.16 17.07 3.62
N ASP A 53 -7.72 17.93 4.46
CA ASP A 53 -8.37 17.55 5.71
C ASP A 53 -9.53 16.54 5.51
N ILE A 54 -10.15 16.51 4.31
CA ILE A 54 -11.20 15.54 3.94
C ILE A 54 -10.59 14.25 3.39
N ILE A 55 -9.51 14.36 2.63
CA ILE A 55 -8.89 13.25 1.87
C ILE A 55 -7.96 12.43 2.76
N GLU A 56 -7.08 13.08 3.52
CA GLU A 56 -6.04 12.43 4.33
C GLU A 56 -6.62 11.35 5.26
N PRO A 57 -7.72 11.58 6.02
CA PRO A 57 -8.33 10.53 6.85
C PRO A 57 -8.89 9.34 6.05
N VAL A 58 -9.31 9.56 4.80
CA VAL A 58 -9.74 8.48 3.90
C VAL A 58 -8.54 7.66 3.45
N ILE A 59 -7.42 8.31 3.12
CA ILE A 59 -6.19 7.63 2.72
C ILE A 59 -5.61 6.83 3.89
N SER A 60 -5.51 7.42 5.09
CA SER A 60 -4.95 6.74 6.27
C SER A 60 -5.67 5.43 6.59
N ARG A 61 -7.00 5.40 6.47
CA ARG A 61 -7.81 4.18 6.70
C ARG A 61 -7.66 3.11 5.62
N ASN A 62 -7.01 3.44 4.49
CA ASN A 62 -6.82 2.53 3.36
C ASN A 62 -5.32 2.32 3.03
N ALA A 63 -4.40 2.83 3.84
CA ALA A 63 -2.97 2.80 3.58
C ALA A 63 -2.33 1.44 3.95
N TYR A 64 -2.94 0.33 3.49
CA TYR A 64 -2.47 -1.03 3.79
C TYR A 64 -1.02 -1.26 3.32
N PHE A 65 -0.63 -0.68 2.19
CA PHE A 65 0.72 -0.79 1.65
C PHE A 65 1.77 0.06 2.39
N ALA A 66 1.35 0.92 3.32
CA ALA A 66 2.27 1.59 4.24
C ALA A 66 2.61 0.69 5.44
N ALA A 67 2.03 -0.50 5.58
CA ALA A 67 2.42 -1.40 6.66
C ALA A 67 3.94 -1.70 6.60
N PRO A 68 4.63 -1.88 7.74
CA PRO A 68 6.08 -2.11 7.76
C PRO A 68 6.51 -3.27 6.87
N GLU A 69 5.78 -4.38 6.89
CA GLU A 69 6.01 -5.56 6.05
C GLU A 69 5.94 -5.22 4.55
N ASN A 70 4.92 -4.49 4.11
CA ASN A 70 4.77 -4.11 2.70
C ASN A 70 5.82 -3.07 2.27
N THR A 71 6.18 -2.15 3.16
CA THR A 71 7.22 -1.14 2.89
C THR A 71 8.59 -1.81 2.76
N LEU A 72 8.91 -2.77 3.64
CA LEU A 72 10.15 -3.54 3.57
C LEU A 72 10.28 -4.33 2.26
N LEU A 73 9.18 -4.90 1.74
CA LEU A 73 9.20 -5.57 0.44
C LEU A 73 9.56 -4.61 -0.70
N ALA A 74 8.99 -3.41 -0.70
CA ALA A 74 9.29 -2.39 -1.71
C ALA A 74 10.73 -1.87 -1.61
N MET A 75 11.26 -1.79 -0.39
CA MET A 75 12.64 -1.40 -0.14
C MET A 75 13.63 -2.47 -0.61
N LEU A 76 13.35 -3.74 -0.37
CA LEU A 76 14.22 -4.84 -0.80
C LEU A 76 14.43 -4.89 -2.31
N THR A 77 13.41 -4.51 -3.09
CA THR A 77 13.49 -4.50 -4.56
C THR A 77 13.68 -3.09 -5.12
N ASP A 78 14.19 -2.16 -4.32
CA ASP A 78 14.58 -0.82 -4.78
C ASP A 78 15.89 -0.88 -5.56
N GLU A 79 15.96 -0.12 -6.65
CA GLU A 79 17.16 0.01 -7.47
C GLU A 79 18.30 0.67 -6.66
N ARG A 80 17.96 1.49 -5.67
CA ARG A 80 18.91 2.09 -4.74
C ARG A 80 19.34 1.04 -3.72
N TYR A 81 20.50 0.44 -3.98
CA TYR A 81 21.10 -0.61 -3.17
C TYR A 81 21.11 -0.32 -1.65
N HIS A 82 21.44 0.91 -1.23
CA HIS A 82 21.45 1.26 0.20
C HIS A 82 20.08 1.13 0.90
N ILE A 83 18.97 1.26 0.15
CA ILE A 83 17.60 1.05 0.67
C ILE A 83 17.29 -0.43 0.84
N GLY A 84 17.69 -1.26 -0.13
CA GLY A 84 17.61 -2.71 -0.04
C GLY A 84 18.37 -3.25 1.18
N ASN A 85 19.60 -2.77 1.39
CA ASN A 85 20.41 -3.10 2.55
C ASN A 85 19.75 -2.72 3.87
N LEU A 86 19.18 -1.52 3.94
CA LEU A 86 18.46 -1.07 5.13
C LEU A 86 17.26 -1.99 5.43
N ALA A 87 16.51 -2.41 4.40
CA ALA A 87 15.39 -3.32 4.57
C ALA A 87 15.83 -4.70 5.05
N ALA A 88 16.87 -5.27 4.43
CA ALA A 88 17.41 -6.57 4.82
C ALA A 88 17.88 -6.59 6.29
N ARG A 89 18.60 -5.54 6.73
CA ARG A 89 18.98 -5.35 8.14
C ARG A 89 17.76 -5.27 9.07
N ARG A 90 16.73 -4.51 8.69
CA ARG A 90 15.48 -4.38 9.48
C ARG A 90 14.73 -5.72 9.56
N ILE A 91 14.69 -6.49 8.48
CA ILE A 91 14.03 -7.80 8.44
C ILE A 91 14.75 -8.78 9.37
N ASN A 92 16.07 -8.87 9.28
CA ASN A 92 16.85 -9.73 10.16
C ASN A 92 16.66 -9.35 11.62
N LYS A 93 16.67 -8.03 11.93
CA LYS A 93 16.39 -7.58 13.29
C LYS A 93 14.99 -7.97 13.78
N ALA A 94 13.99 -7.85 12.91
CA ALA A 94 12.62 -8.23 13.24
C ALA A 94 12.48 -9.75 13.47
N ARG A 95 13.22 -10.58 12.72
CA ARG A 95 13.27 -12.04 12.92
C ARG A 95 13.93 -12.43 14.24
N GLU A 96 14.97 -11.72 14.67
CA GLU A 96 15.60 -11.94 15.99
C GLU A 96 14.63 -11.66 17.14
N ILE A 97 13.88 -10.56 17.05
CA ILE A 97 12.93 -10.16 18.11
C ILE A 97 11.70 -11.09 18.13
N ARG A 98 11.30 -11.60 16.97
CA ARG A 98 10.13 -12.49 16.81
C ARG A 98 10.48 -13.70 15.95
N PRO A 99 11.10 -14.74 16.56
CA PRO A 99 11.44 -15.96 15.83
C PRO A 99 10.20 -16.81 15.50
N ASP A 100 9.09 -16.64 16.22
CA ASP A 100 7.88 -17.43 16.02
C ASP A 100 7.00 -16.89 14.87
N TYR A 101 7.03 -17.61 13.75
CA TYR A 101 6.21 -17.35 12.57
C TYR A 101 4.76 -17.82 12.70
N ASN A 102 4.39 -18.53 13.77
CA ASN A 102 3.06 -19.10 13.96
C ASN A 102 2.12 -18.20 14.79
N CYS A 103 2.61 -17.06 15.30
CA CYS A 103 1.77 -16.10 15.98
C CYS A 103 0.84 -15.36 14.99
N VAL A 104 -0.45 -15.26 15.35
CA VAL A 104 -1.41 -14.46 14.58
C VAL A 104 -1.01 -12.98 14.70
N ARG A 105 -0.63 -12.36 13.57
CA ARG A 105 -0.24 -10.95 13.54
C ARG A 105 -1.49 -10.07 13.54
N ARG A 106 -1.65 -9.25 14.58
CA ARG A 106 -2.67 -8.20 14.57
C ARG A 106 -2.25 -7.11 13.57
N PHE A 107 -3.03 -6.94 12.52
CA PHE A 107 -2.84 -5.81 11.61
C PHE A 107 -3.22 -4.50 12.30
N VAL A 108 -2.33 -3.51 12.24
CA VAL A 108 -2.55 -2.17 12.77
C VAL A 108 -2.36 -1.18 11.63
N PHE A 109 -3.30 -0.25 11.47
CA PHE A 109 -3.18 0.81 10.48
C PHE A 109 -1.96 1.68 10.80
N PRO A 110 -1.01 1.82 9.88
CA PRO A 110 0.16 2.65 10.10
C PRO A 110 -0.24 4.13 10.15
N ALA A 111 0.41 4.89 11.03
CA ALA A 111 0.34 6.34 11.02
C ALA A 111 1.14 6.87 9.81
N VAL A 112 0.43 7.27 8.76
CA VAL A 112 1.02 7.72 7.50
C VAL A 112 1.50 9.17 7.60
N LYS A 113 2.76 9.41 7.24
CA LYS A 113 3.36 10.74 7.11
C LYS A 113 3.06 11.33 5.72
N PHE A 114 2.02 12.15 5.61
CA PHE A 114 1.57 12.76 4.34
C PHE A 114 2.59 13.69 3.67
N ARG A 115 3.59 14.17 4.41
CA ARG A 115 4.65 15.05 3.89
C ARG A 115 5.98 14.32 3.65
N ALA A 116 5.96 12.98 3.61
CA ALA A 116 7.15 12.19 3.32
C ALA A 116 7.68 12.48 1.92
N THR A 117 8.99 12.71 1.81
CA THR A 117 9.69 12.95 0.53
C THR A 117 9.99 11.66 -0.22
N ASN A 118 9.96 10.52 0.47
CA ASN A 118 10.20 9.19 -0.08
C ASN A 118 9.22 8.19 0.54
N TYR A 119 8.93 7.10 -0.15
CA TYR A 119 8.03 6.06 0.34
C TYR A 119 8.57 5.36 1.60
N VAL A 120 9.89 5.32 1.77
CA VAL A 120 10.57 4.78 2.97
C VAL A 120 10.17 5.56 4.22
N ASP A 121 9.88 6.85 4.08
CA ASP A 121 9.55 7.75 5.17
C ASP A 121 8.03 7.87 5.40
N LEU A 122 7.21 7.08 4.70
CA LEU A 122 5.75 7.07 4.88
C LEU A 122 5.34 6.66 6.28
N ILE A 123 6.15 5.85 6.95
CA ILE A 123 5.88 5.37 8.30
C ILE A 123 6.95 5.80 9.27
N ASP A 124 6.52 5.91 10.52
CA ASP A 124 7.46 6.03 11.62
C ASP A 124 8.02 4.67 12.00
N TRP A 125 9.29 4.43 11.64
CA TRP A 125 9.98 3.18 11.95
C TRP A 125 10.28 2.96 13.43
N GLN A 126 10.24 4.02 14.26
CA GLN A 126 10.46 3.93 15.70
C GLN A 126 9.13 3.67 16.43
N ALA A 127 8.04 4.26 15.95
CA ALA A 127 6.71 4.07 16.54
C ALA A 127 5.97 2.82 16.01
N CYS A 128 6.43 2.21 14.91
CA CYS A 128 5.79 1.01 14.35
C CYS A 128 6.47 -0.30 14.80
N ASN A 129 5.65 -1.33 14.99
CA ASN A 129 6.14 -2.67 15.24
C ASN A 129 6.53 -3.34 13.91
N VAL A 130 7.83 -3.45 13.66
CA VAL A 130 8.35 -4.02 12.42
C VAL A 130 8.18 -5.54 12.46
N THR A 131 7.42 -6.08 11.49
CA THR A 131 7.25 -7.52 11.31
C THR A 131 7.96 -7.98 10.03
N PRO A 132 8.66 -9.13 10.06
CA PRO A 132 9.35 -9.63 8.87
C PRO A 132 8.32 -10.10 7.84
N PRO A 133 8.47 -9.76 6.55
CA PRO A 133 7.51 -10.15 5.54
C PRO A 133 7.31 -11.66 5.44
N THR A 134 6.05 -12.09 5.50
CA THR A 134 5.65 -13.51 5.49
C THR A 134 6.02 -14.17 4.18
N VAL A 135 5.96 -13.42 3.07
CA VAL A 135 6.41 -13.87 1.76
C VAL A 135 7.89 -14.24 1.73
N LEU A 136 8.69 -13.75 2.68
CA LEU A 136 10.12 -14.07 2.81
C LEU A 136 10.38 -15.23 3.78
N ARG A 137 9.36 -15.90 4.33
CA ARG A 137 9.52 -16.97 5.33
C ARG A 137 10.42 -18.11 4.83
N HIS A 138 10.42 -18.38 3.52
CA HIS A 138 11.23 -19.42 2.90
C HIS A 138 12.70 -19.03 2.69
N ILE A 139 13.05 -17.75 2.84
CA ILE A 139 14.41 -17.23 2.68
C ILE A 139 15.03 -17.07 4.07
N SER A 140 16.17 -17.72 4.31
CA SER A 140 16.89 -17.63 5.57
C SER A 140 17.50 -16.25 5.79
N SER A 141 17.82 -15.91 7.05
CA SER A 141 18.51 -14.65 7.37
C SER A 141 19.93 -14.60 6.80
N HIS A 142 20.59 -15.76 6.68
CA HIS A 142 21.93 -15.86 6.09
C HIS A 142 21.91 -15.57 4.59
N GLU A 143 20.96 -16.15 3.84
CA GLU A 143 20.77 -15.83 2.42
C GLU A 143 20.48 -14.35 2.21
N LEU A 144 19.62 -13.76 3.05
CA LEU A 144 19.32 -12.33 2.99
C LEU A 144 20.54 -11.44 3.25
N LEU A 145 21.46 -11.86 4.14
CA LEU A 145 22.72 -11.13 4.39
C LEU A 145 23.74 -11.32 3.27
N LYS A 146 23.80 -12.52 2.69
CA LYS A 146 24.69 -12.81 1.58
C LYS A 146 24.33 -11.97 0.35
N MET A 147 23.03 -11.73 0.11
CA MET A 147 22.55 -10.82 -0.92
C MET A 147 23.04 -9.38 -0.75
N ILE A 148 23.11 -8.91 0.51
CA ILE A 148 23.72 -7.62 0.81
C ILE A 148 25.20 -7.65 0.43
N GLN A 149 25.94 -8.70 0.78
CA GLN A 149 27.38 -8.76 0.53
C GLN A 149 27.74 -8.87 -0.94
N ASP A 150 26.94 -9.61 -1.72
CA ASP A 150 27.23 -9.92 -3.13
C ASP A 150 26.65 -8.87 -4.11
N ASP A 151 26.06 -7.78 -3.62
CA ASP A 151 25.39 -6.72 -4.40
C ASP A 151 24.36 -7.24 -5.44
N VAL A 152 23.78 -8.41 -5.19
CA VAL A 152 22.87 -9.06 -6.14
C VAL A 152 21.49 -8.39 -6.09
N PRO A 153 20.99 -7.88 -7.23
CA PRO A 153 19.64 -7.35 -7.32
C PRO A 153 18.58 -8.39 -6.94
N MET A 154 17.65 -7.96 -6.10
CA MET A 154 16.63 -8.83 -5.54
C MET A 154 15.55 -9.22 -6.57
N ASP A 155 15.55 -8.62 -7.77
CA ASP A 155 14.71 -9.01 -8.90
C ASP A 155 15.11 -10.34 -9.55
N VAL A 156 16.34 -10.81 -9.29
CA VAL A 156 16.89 -12.08 -9.77
C VAL A 156 16.25 -13.29 -9.07
N TRP A 157 15.70 -13.12 -7.88
CA TRP A 157 15.01 -14.21 -7.19
C TRP A 157 13.53 -14.25 -7.57
N ASP A 158 13.07 -15.46 -7.88
CA ASP A 158 11.66 -15.77 -8.11
C ASP A 158 10.88 -15.70 -6.79
N PHE A 159 10.61 -14.48 -6.32
CA PHE A 159 9.55 -14.28 -5.35
C PHE A 159 8.24 -14.75 -5.94
N ILE A 160 7.38 -15.32 -5.09
CA ILE A 160 5.98 -15.55 -5.45
C ILE A 160 5.36 -14.18 -5.80
N LYS A 161 5.06 -13.99 -7.09
CA LYS A 161 4.52 -12.73 -7.64
C LYS A 161 3.04 -12.63 -7.28
N PHE A 162 2.74 -12.25 -6.04
CA PHE A 162 1.38 -11.92 -5.65
C PHE A 162 0.96 -10.59 -6.27
N PRO A 163 -0.21 -10.51 -6.92
CA PRO A 163 -0.71 -9.25 -7.42
C PRO A 163 -1.12 -8.33 -6.26
N SER A 164 -0.66 -7.08 -6.27
CA SER A 164 -1.08 -6.02 -5.35
C SER A 164 -2.57 -5.73 -5.46
N HIS A 165 -3.16 -5.97 -6.64
CA HIS A 165 -4.60 -5.85 -6.90
C HIS A 165 -5.15 -7.12 -7.57
N THR A 166 -5.87 -7.93 -6.80
CA THR A 166 -6.54 -9.13 -7.31
C THR A 166 -7.78 -8.80 -8.14
N GLN A 167 -8.23 -9.76 -8.97
CA GLN A 167 -9.49 -9.63 -9.70
C GLN A 167 -10.69 -9.49 -8.75
N ALA A 168 -10.66 -10.15 -7.58
CA ALA A 168 -11.68 -10.03 -6.55
C ALA A 168 -11.80 -8.59 -6.03
N VAL A 169 -10.66 -7.92 -5.75
CA VAL A 169 -10.65 -6.50 -5.35
C VAL A 169 -11.26 -5.63 -6.45
N GLN A 170 -10.94 -5.88 -7.72
CA GLN A 170 -11.51 -5.12 -8.83
C GLN A 170 -13.04 -5.31 -8.95
N ARG A 171 -13.53 -6.54 -8.76
CA ARG A 171 -14.97 -6.86 -8.74
C ARG A 171 -15.69 -6.16 -7.58
N ILE A 172 -15.10 -6.14 -6.39
CA ILE A 172 -15.65 -5.42 -5.22
C ILE A 172 -15.71 -3.92 -5.49
N MET A 173 -14.65 -3.31 -6.04
CA MET A 173 -14.66 -1.87 -6.36
C MET A 173 -15.74 -1.51 -7.39
N LYS A 174 -15.98 -2.38 -8.38
CA LYS A 174 -17.10 -2.23 -9.33
C LYS A 174 -18.44 -2.26 -8.60
N LEU A 175 -18.64 -3.22 -7.68
CA LEU A 175 -19.86 -3.34 -6.89
C LEU A 175 -20.09 -2.12 -5.98
N VAL A 176 -19.06 -1.61 -5.31
CA VAL A 176 -19.12 -0.39 -4.48
C VAL A 176 -19.52 0.83 -5.32
N THR A 177 -19.00 0.92 -6.55
CA THR A 177 -19.34 1.99 -7.50
C THR A 177 -20.79 1.88 -7.94
N GLU A 178 -21.27 0.68 -8.24
CA GLU A 178 -22.65 0.40 -8.61
C GLU A 178 -23.62 0.72 -7.47
N ALA A 179 -23.31 0.28 -6.25
CA ALA A 179 -24.09 0.57 -5.04
C ALA A 179 -24.22 2.08 -4.83
N SER A 180 -23.13 2.83 -5.05
CA SER A 180 -23.12 4.28 -4.91
C SER A 180 -23.99 5.00 -5.94
N ARG A 181 -24.19 4.40 -7.13
CA ARG A 181 -25.11 4.92 -8.16
C ARG A 181 -26.57 4.58 -7.86
N LYS A 182 -26.84 3.40 -7.32
CA LYS A 182 -28.20 2.87 -7.11
C LYS A 182 -28.83 3.29 -5.78
N ARG A 183 -28.03 3.53 -4.73
CA ARG A 183 -28.51 3.73 -3.36
C ARG A 183 -27.95 5.00 -2.73
N VAL A 184 -28.82 5.72 -2.03
CA VAL A 184 -28.47 6.90 -1.22
C VAL A 184 -28.35 6.46 0.24
N GLY A 185 -27.33 6.98 0.94
CA GLY A 185 -27.05 6.67 2.34
C GLY A 185 -26.09 5.49 2.53
N PRO A 186 -25.19 5.53 3.54
CA PRO A 186 -24.22 4.45 3.79
C PRO A 186 -24.86 3.09 4.04
N GLN A 187 -25.92 3.02 4.86
CA GLN A 187 -26.58 1.76 5.26
C GLN A 187 -27.23 1.05 4.05
N ASN A 188 -27.93 1.79 3.20
CA ASN A 188 -28.56 1.23 2.00
C ASN A 188 -27.53 0.70 0.98
N ARG A 189 -26.37 1.37 0.87
CA ARG A 189 -25.27 0.90 0.02
C ARG A 189 -24.65 -0.37 0.58
N ASP A 190 -24.40 -0.40 1.88
CA ASP A 190 -23.87 -1.57 2.57
C ASP A 190 -24.81 -2.79 2.43
N GLY A 191 -26.11 -2.59 2.68
CA GLY A 191 -27.13 -3.62 2.46
C GLY A 191 -27.14 -4.15 1.02
N PHE A 192 -27.12 -3.25 0.02
CA PHE A 192 -27.06 -3.66 -1.39
C PHE A 192 -25.80 -4.48 -1.70
N ILE A 193 -24.64 -4.09 -1.18
CA ILE A 193 -23.37 -4.82 -1.38
C ILE A 193 -23.48 -6.21 -0.76
N LYS A 194 -23.93 -6.31 0.50
CA LYS A 194 -24.06 -7.59 1.22
C LYS A 194 -25.00 -8.55 0.51
N THR A 195 -26.23 -8.11 0.18
CA THR A 195 -27.21 -8.94 -0.54
C THR A 195 -26.69 -9.39 -1.90
N THR A 196 -25.99 -8.52 -2.63
CA THR A 196 -25.41 -8.88 -3.95
C THR A 196 -24.24 -9.85 -3.83
N VAL A 197 -23.45 -9.78 -2.76
CA VAL A 197 -22.37 -10.75 -2.50
C VAL A 197 -22.96 -12.09 -2.08
N GLU A 198 -23.99 -12.10 -1.25
CA GLU A 198 -24.69 -13.31 -0.82
C GLU A 198 -25.38 -14.02 -1.98
N SER A 199 -26.02 -13.29 -2.90
CA SER A 199 -26.67 -13.89 -4.07
C SER A 199 -25.71 -14.50 -5.11
N ARG A 200 -24.40 -14.37 -4.91
CA ARG A 200 -23.35 -14.89 -5.80
C ARG A 200 -22.58 -16.05 -5.18
N LYS A 201 -22.88 -16.41 -3.93
CA LYS A 201 -22.42 -17.64 -3.31
C LYS A 201 -23.19 -18.82 -3.90
#